data_AF-A0A1I1E524-F1
#
_entry.id   AF-A0A1I1E524-F1
#
_cell.length_a   1.000
_cell.length_b   1.000
_cell.length_c   1.000
_cell.angle_alpha   90.00
_cell.angle_beta   90.00
_cell.angle_gamma   90.00
#
_symmetry.space_group_name_H-M   'P 1'
#
loop_
_entity.id
_entity.type
_entity.pdbx_description
1 polymer ?
#
loop_
_entity_poly.entity_id
_entity_poly.type
_entity_poly.pdbx_seq_one_letter_code
_entity_poly.pdbx_strand_id
1 'polypeptide(L)'
;MKVKQGLHSYAVWLCFFFCGSSLGLVAQPNADFSGQITKFDSTFAGIGPPVYFLPPPKSEEELLDDRYAAKEVDSAVVEEYVDRMKYYHRLKITGDRAVMAKYLPVTVSQASSVEGRLLTEIGQMERRGGTDALADLQNRLAMEYVAVGACDFAMEFFNKAMATKAQVNRVADRDAIAHNLAVIYEYTGELAKARNLRQEMYDRAMRSGNNAQQAYALMELALVKAKEGFSLEAERDIIRKVVPLFRRARDEVGRATAYRTLADIYTLQRRYPEAQWFLVQAKSIVDKEGLSELLPEIIFNLAETKKHSGNPRVAIEEYKVADDLARKDNMIGMQLAIQDALGNLYHQAGDYEGAALALNRYDTLKNILFRGTGAVAN
;
A
#
# COMPACT_ATOMS: atom_id res chain seq x y z
N MET A 1 -10.15 24.15 61.89
CA MET A 1 -8.72 24.00 62.24
C MET A 1 -7.98 23.70 60.95
N LYS A 2 -7.41 24.69 60.26
CA LYS A 2 -6.08 25.31 60.45
C LYS A 2 -4.91 24.31 60.36
N VAL A 3 -4.10 24.55 59.31
CA VAL A 3 -2.61 24.53 59.30
C VAL A 3 -1.99 23.14 59.07
N LYS A 4 -1.12 22.89 58.06
CA LYS A 4 0.20 23.51 57.78
C LYS A 4 0.65 23.12 56.33
N GLN A 5 1.08 24.08 55.48
CA GLN A 5 2.48 24.37 55.05
C GLN A 5 3.20 23.18 54.38
N GLY A 6 3.94 23.28 53.28
CA GLY A 6 4.46 24.41 52.51
C GLY A 6 5.72 23.93 51.75
N LEU A 7 5.92 24.48 50.55
CA LEU A 7 7.17 24.68 49.80
C LEU A 7 8.36 23.73 50.04
N HIS A 8 8.83 23.10 48.97
CA HIS A 8 10.28 22.94 48.72
C HIS A 8 10.64 23.44 47.32
N SER A 9 10.97 24.73 47.28
CA SER A 9 11.97 25.27 46.36
C SER A 9 13.35 24.89 46.91
N TYR A 10 14.16 24.19 46.11
CA TYR A 10 15.61 24.18 46.31
C TYR A 10 16.26 24.68 45.03
N ALA A 11 16.74 25.92 45.12
CA ALA A 11 17.76 26.46 44.25
C ALA A 11 19.09 25.77 44.59
N VAL A 12 19.77 25.23 43.59
CA VAL A 12 21.22 25.06 43.63
C VAL A 12 21.80 25.80 42.45
N TRP A 13 22.63 26.76 42.82
CA TRP A 13 23.45 27.64 42.01
C TRP A 13 24.60 26.82 41.43
N LEU A 14 24.81 26.87 40.12
CA LEU A 14 26.10 26.56 39.51
C LEU A 14 26.26 27.41 38.26
N CYS A 15 27.19 28.35 38.38
CA CYS A 15 27.71 29.25 37.37
C CYS A 15 28.00 28.52 36.05
N PHE A 16 27.75 29.15 34.90
CA PHE A 16 28.74 29.20 33.83
C PHE A 16 28.49 30.37 32.87
N PHE A 17 29.62 30.88 32.39
CA PHE A 17 29.86 32.08 31.62
C PHE A 17 29.04 32.26 30.33
N PHE A 18 28.84 33.54 30.00
CA PHE A 18 28.52 34.09 28.69
C PHE A 18 29.37 33.48 27.57
N CYS A 19 28.74 32.95 26.51
CA CYS A 19 29.15 33.20 25.12
C CYS A 19 28.01 32.78 24.16
N GLY A 20 27.54 33.74 23.36
CA GLY A 20 26.38 33.56 22.49
C GLY A 20 26.64 32.73 21.24
N SER A 21 25.60 32.02 20.80
CA SER A 21 25.30 31.74 19.38
C SER A 21 23.87 31.21 19.28
N SER A 22 22.96 32.05 18.83
CA SER A 22 21.58 31.69 18.52
C SER A 22 21.49 31.13 17.09
N LEU A 23 21.32 29.82 16.95
CA LEU A 23 20.79 29.20 15.73
C LEU A 23 19.29 28.97 15.95
N GLY A 24 18.50 29.97 15.56
CA GLY A 24 17.05 29.91 15.56
C GLY A 24 16.52 29.31 14.26
N LEU A 25 15.50 28.46 14.40
CA LEU A 25 14.57 28.07 13.35
C LEU A 25 14.12 29.30 12.54
N VAL A 26 14.21 29.20 11.22
CA VAL A 26 13.51 30.11 10.31
C VAL A 26 12.31 29.37 9.76
N ALA A 27 11.12 29.86 10.09
CA ALA A 27 9.90 29.58 9.34
C ALA A 27 10.07 30.11 7.91
N GLN A 28 9.82 29.28 6.89
CA GLN A 28 9.74 29.76 5.52
C GLN A 28 8.52 30.68 5.41
N PRO A 29 8.70 31.96 5.05
CA PRO A 29 7.57 32.81 4.72
C PRO A 29 7.06 32.41 3.33
N ASN A 30 5.75 32.58 3.11
CA ASN A 30 5.14 32.63 1.78
C ASN A 30 6.08 33.38 0.84
N ALA A 31 6.56 32.70 -0.21
CA ALA A 31 7.51 33.28 -1.15
C ALA A 31 6.81 34.42 -1.90
N ASP A 32 6.99 35.64 -1.41
CA ASP A 32 6.75 36.85 -2.16
C ASP A 32 7.82 36.93 -3.25
N PHE A 33 7.45 36.51 -4.47
CA PHE A 33 8.33 36.56 -5.64
C PHE A 33 8.62 37.98 -6.11
N SER A 34 8.03 39.02 -5.50
CA SER A 34 8.37 40.42 -5.80
C SER A 34 9.64 40.90 -5.06
N GLY A 35 10.17 40.11 -4.12
CA GLY A 35 11.32 40.48 -3.28
C GLY A 35 12.69 39.91 -3.69
N GLN A 36 12.78 39.01 -4.67
CA GLN A 36 14.07 38.42 -5.08
C GLN A 36 14.90 39.28 -6.06
N ILE A 37 14.43 40.46 -6.42
CA ILE A 37 15.18 41.42 -7.23
C ILE A 37 16.05 42.28 -6.31
N THR A 38 17.20 41.76 -5.88
CA THR A 38 18.03 42.46 -4.87
C THR A 38 19.35 43.04 -5.35
N LYS A 39 19.65 43.04 -6.65
CA LYS A 39 20.83 43.76 -7.17
C LYS A 39 20.50 44.53 -8.46
N PHE A 40 20.31 45.83 -8.29
CA PHE A 40 20.38 46.81 -9.37
C PHE A 40 21.84 47.01 -9.78
N ASP A 41 22.12 47.07 -11.09
CA ASP A 41 23.42 47.56 -11.56
C ASP A 41 23.50 49.07 -11.33
N SER A 42 24.14 49.48 -10.23
CA SER A 42 24.34 50.89 -9.88
C SER A 42 25.33 51.62 -10.80
N THR A 43 26.00 50.90 -11.71
CA THR A 43 26.97 51.45 -12.67
C THR A 43 26.37 51.69 -14.06
N PHE A 44 25.11 51.34 -14.28
CA PHE A 44 24.42 51.56 -15.56
C PHE A 44 24.15 53.05 -15.81
N ALA A 45 24.86 53.64 -16.78
CA ALA A 45 24.75 55.06 -17.16
C ALA A 45 23.98 55.30 -18.47
N GLY A 46 23.12 54.35 -18.88
CA GLY A 46 22.34 54.43 -20.12
C GLY A 46 20.97 55.11 -19.95
N ILE A 47 20.32 55.45 -21.07
CA ILE A 47 18.93 55.94 -21.09
C ILE A 47 18.01 54.72 -21.17
N GLY A 48 17.33 54.39 -20.07
CA GLY A 48 16.41 53.25 -19.97
C GLY A 48 16.10 52.89 -18.51
N PRO A 49 15.13 51.99 -18.25
CA PRO A 49 14.88 51.49 -16.89
C PRO A 49 16.12 50.74 -16.35
N PRO A 50 16.34 50.71 -15.03
CA PRO A 50 17.48 50.03 -14.41
C PRO A 50 17.60 48.58 -14.87
N VAL A 51 18.82 48.12 -15.17
CA VAL A 51 19.08 46.75 -15.57
C VAL A 51 19.06 45.84 -14.34
N TYR A 52 18.16 44.86 -14.35
CA TYR A 52 18.05 43.85 -13.30
C TYR A 52 18.95 42.66 -13.61
N PHE A 53 19.66 42.16 -12.60
CA PHE A 53 20.26 40.84 -12.68
C PHE A 53 19.17 39.79 -12.48
N LEU A 54 18.71 39.18 -13.58
CA LEU A 54 17.96 37.93 -13.50
C LEU A 54 18.91 36.85 -12.97
N PRO A 55 18.52 36.07 -11.95
CA PRO A 55 19.30 34.89 -11.61
C PRO A 55 19.44 34.00 -12.85
N PRO A 56 20.55 33.27 -12.99
CA PRO A 56 20.70 32.35 -14.10
C PRO A 56 19.51 31.38 -14.14
N PRO A 57 19.07 30.96 -15.34
CA PRO A 57 18.01 29.96 -15.44
C PRO A 57 18.43 28.71 -14.67
N LYS A 58 17.46 28.07 -14.00
CA LYS A 58 17.69 26.83 -13.26
C LYS A 58 18.32 25.77 -14.16
N SER A 59 19.24 24.98 -13.61
CA SER A 59 19.78 23.81 -14.31
C SER A 59 18.69 22.74 -14.50
N GLU A 60 18.93 21.77 -15.38
CA GLU A 60 18.02 20.61 -15.53
C GLU A 60 17.89 19.81 -14.22
N GLU A 61 18.95 19.75 -13.42
CA GLU A 61 18.98 19.09 -12.12
C GLU A 61 18.12 19.86 -11.09
N GLU A 62 18.25 21.18 -11.03
CA GLU A 62 17.44 22.03 -10.14
C GLU A 62 15.95 21.99 -10.51
N LEU A 63 15.63 21.92 -11.80
CA LEU A 63 14.25 21.71 -12.28
C LEU A 63 13.72 20.33 -11.92
N LEU A 64 14.58 19.31 -11.93
CA LEU A 64 14.21 17.96 -11.51
C LEU A 64 13.96 17.89 -10.00
N ASP A 65 14.78 18.56 -9.20
CA ASP A 65 14.58 18.71 -7.75
C ASP A 65 13.22 19.35 -7.45
N ASP A 66 12.86 20.42 -8.15
CA ASP A 66 11.54 21.05 -8.03
C ASP A 66 10.40 20.06 -8.36
N ARG A 67 10.57 19.22 -9.40
CA ARG A 67 9.56 18.23 -9.78
C ARG A 67 9.41 17.13 -8.73
N TYR A 68 10.50 16.67 -8.12
CA TYR A 68 10.44 15.69 -7.03
C TYR A 68 9.79 16.30 -5.78
N ALA A 69 10.11 17.54 -5.43
CA ALA A 69 9.44 18.25 -4.35
C ALA A 69 7.93 18.40 -4.59
N ALA A 70 7.53 18.75 -5.82
CA ALA A 70 6.11 18.81 -6.20
C ALA A 70 5.43 17.44 -6.15
N LYS A 71 6.11 16.38 -6.62
CA LYS A 71 5.63 15.01 -6.54
C LYS A 71 5.36 14.59 -5.10
N GLU A 72 6.26 14.89 -4.15
CA GLU A 72 6.09 14.52 -2.74
C GLU A 72 4.79 15.09 -2.17
N VAL A 73 4.45 16.35 -2.49
CA VAL A 73 3.20 16.99 -2.06
C VAL A 73 1.97 16.26 -2.61
N ASP A 74 2.03 15.80 -3.87
CA ASP A 74 0.91 15.16 -4.57
C ASP A 74 0.93 13.62 -4.53
N SER A 75 1.87 13.03 -3.78
CA SER A 75 2.13 11.58 -3.76
C SER A 75 1.11 10.80 -2.93
N ALA A 76 0.39 11.45 -2.02
CA ALA A 76 -0.51 10.80 -1.07
C ALA A 76 -1.56 9.90 -1.74
N VAL A 77 -2.11 10.32 -2.90
CA VAL A 77 -3.08 9.51 -3.67
C VAL A 77 -2.45 8.25 -4.23
N VAL A 78 -1.19 8.32 -4.64
CA VAL A 78 -0.46 7.16 -5.16
C VAL A 78 -0.05 6.23 -4.03
N GLU A 79 0.42 6.76 -2.91
CA GLU A 79 0.74 5.97 -1.72
C GLU A 79 -0.49 5.22 -1.20
N GLU A 80 -1.63 5.90 -1.09
CA GLU A 80 -2.91 5.30 -0.69
C GLU A 80 -3.35 4.23 -1.69
N TYR A 81 -3.26 4.49 -2.99
CA TYR A 81 -3.59 3.50 -4.03
C TYR A 81 -2.69 2.26 -3.92
N VAL A 82 -1.37 2.45 -3.82
CA VAL A 82 -0.40 1.36 -3.71
C VAL A 82 -0.67 0.53 -2.46
N ASP A 83 -0.93 1.18 -1.31
CA ASP A 83 -1.26 0.46 -0.09
C ASP A 83 -2.58 -0.31 -0.22
N ARG A 84 -3.63 0.32 -0.75
CA ARG A 84 -4.92 -0.32 -1.03
C ARG A 84 -4.80 -1.52 -1.94
N MET A 85 -3.96 -1.44 -2.98
CA MET A 85 -3.77 -2.55 -3.93
C MET A 85 -3.16 -3.79 -3.27
N LYS A 86 -2.34 -3.65 -2.21
CA LYS A 86 -1.85 -4.79 -1.41
C LYS A 86 -2.99 -5.60 -0.79
N TYR A 87 -4.08 -4.91 -0.42
CA TYR A 87 -5.29 -5.55 0.12
C TYR A 87 -6.22 -6.05 -0.99
N TYR A 88 -6.40 -5.27 -2.06
CA TYR A 88 -7.26 -5.66 -3.19
C TYR A 88 -6.88 -7.02 -3.78
N HIS A 89 -5.59 -7.31 -3.96
CA HIS A 89 -5.14 -8.58 -4.53
C HIS A 89 -5.40 -9.81 -3.64
N ARG A 90 -5.75 -9.61 -2.36
CA ARG A 90 -6.15 -10.69 -1.44
C ARG A 90 -7.64 -11.04 -1.59
N LEU A 91 -8.44 -10.16 -2.19
CA LEU A 91 -9.89 -10.36 -2.31
C LEU A 91 -10.23 -11.58 -3.17
N LYS A 92 -11.31 -12.27 -2.79
CA LYS A 92 -11.81 -13.49 -3.42
C LYS A 92 -13.14 -13.24 -4.13
N ILE A 93 -13.23 -13.77 -5.34
CA ILE A 93 -14.47 -13.77 -6.10
C ILE A 93 -15.33 -14.97 -5.65
N THR A 94 -16.65 -14.82 -5.67
CA THR A 94 -17.64 -15.87 -5.41
C THR A 94 -18.35 -16.31 -6.69
N GLY A 95 -18.97 -17.49 -6.67
CA GLY A 95 -19.76 -18.03 -7.78
C GLY A 95 -18.96 -18.69 -8.91
N ASP A 96 -19.66 -19.17 -9.94
CA ASP A 96 -19.04 -19.86 -11.08
C ASP A 96 -18.41 -18.87 -12.08
N ARG A 97 -17.23 -19.25 -12.59
CA ARG A 97 -16.33 -18.48 -13.48
C ARG A 97 -16.96 -18.00 -14.81
N ALA A 98 -18.24 -18.24 -15.09
CA ALA A 98 -18.88 -17.85 -16.35
C ALA A 98 -19.05 -16.33 -16.51
N VAL A 99 -19.00 -15.56 -15.42
CA VAL A 99 -19.06 -14.07 -15.46
C VAL A 99 -17.64 -13.45 -15.52
N MET A 100 -16.61 -14.19 -15.97
CA MET A 100 -15.18 -13.82 -15.86
C MET A 100 -14.60 -12.95 -16.99
N ALA A 101 -15.41 -12.34 -17.86
CA ALA A 101 -14.85 -11.60 -18.98
C ALA A 101 -14.65 -10.10 -18.71
N LYS A 102 -13.37 -9.72 -18.58
CA LYS A 102 -12.75 -8.38 -18.68
C LYS A 102 -12.79 -7.47 -17.44
N TYR A 103 -11.68 -7.46 -16.71
CA TYR A 103 -11.34 -6.44 -15.73
C TYR A 103 -10.39 -5.40 -16.33
N LEU A 104 -10.84 -4.15 -16.34
CA LEU A 104 -10.02 -2.95 -16.20
C LEU A 104 -10.64 -2.18 -15.02
N PRO A 105 -9.86 -1.61 -14.08
CA PRO A 105 -10.40 -0.75 -13.05
C PRO A 105 -11.17 0.44 -13.68
N VAL A 106 -12.25 0.86 -13.04
CA VAL A 106 -13.14 1.92 -13.55
C VAL A 106 -12.41 3.26 -13.61
N THR A 107 -12.44 3.91 -14.78
CA THR A 107 -12.28 5.36 -14.90
C THR A 107 -13.65 6.04 -14.91
N VAL A 108 -13.75 7.21 -14.29
CA VAL A 108 -15.00 7.94 -13.94
C VAL A 108 -15.74 8.52 -15.17
N SER A 109 -15.41 8.11 -16.39
CA SER A 109 -16.00 8.69 -17.60
C SER A 109 -16.39 7.61 -18.61
N GLN A 110 -17.63 7.12 -18.50
CA GLN A 110 -18.51 6.75 -19.63
C GLN A 110 -19.86 6.21 -19.13
N ALA A 111 -20.91 6.41 -19.94
CA ALA A 111 -22.31 6.06 -19.70
C ALA A 111 -22.63 4.56 -19.52
N SER A 112 -21.62 3.71 -19.28
CA SER A 112 -21.78 2.32 -18.84
C SER A 112 -20.60 1.88 -17.97
N SER A 113 -20.33 2.62 -16.89
CA SER A 113 -19.36 2.19 -15.85
C SER A 113 -19.67 0.76 -15.39
N VAL A 114 -18.62 -0.02 -15.05
CA VAL A 114 -18.79 -1.39 -14.52
C VAL A 114 -19.74 -1.38 -13.32
N GLU A 115 -19.58 -0.37 -12.45
CA GLU A 115 -20.51 -0.08 -11.35
C GLU A 115 -21.97 0.06 -11.81
N GLY A 116 -22.26 0.94 -12.78
CA GLY A 116 -23.62 1.18 -13.26
C GLY A 116 -24.26 -0.07 -13.87
N ARG A 117 -23.47 -0.90 -14.56
CA ARG A 117 -23.90 -2.20 -15.07
C ARG A 117 -24.23 -3.18 -13.94
N LEU A 118 -23.32 -3.33 -12.97
CA LEU A 118 -23.52 -4.20 -11.81
C LEU A 118 -24.74 -3.77 -10.97
N LEU A 119 -24.91 -2.47 -10.71
CA LEU A 119 -26.08 -1.94 -10.01
C LEU A 119 -27.39 -2.24 -10.74
N THR A 120 -27.39 -2.09 -12.07
CA THR A 120 -28.56 -2.41 -12.90
C THR A 120 -28.90 -3.90 -12.84
N GLU A 121 -27.89 -4.77 -12.95
CA GLU A 121 -28.07 -6.23 -12.86
C GLU A 121 -28.55 -6.66 -11.48
N ILE A 122 -27.99 -6.09 -10.41
CA ILE A 122 -28.43 -6.30 -9.02
C ILE A 122 -29.92 -5.97 -8.88
N GLY A 123 -30.36 -4.78 -9.34
CA GLY A 123 -31.76 -4.39 -9.26
C GLY A 123 -32.70 -5.22 -10.15
N GLN A 124 -32.20 -5.90 -11.19
CA GLN A 124 -32.98 -6.88 -11.94
C GLN A 124 -33.07 -8.22 -11.21
N MET A 125 -31.99 -8.68 -10.59
CA MET A 125 -31.94 -9.95 -9.86
C MET A 125 -32.77 -9.92 -8.57
N GLU A 126 -32.77 -8.78 -7.86
CA GLU A 126 -33.64 -8.55 -6.70
C GLU A 126 -35.11 -8.74 -7.07
N ARG A 127 -35.54 -8.26 -8.24
CA ARG A 127 -36.91 -8.42 -8.74
C ARG A 127 -37.24 -9.85 -9.19
N ARG A 128 -36.24 -10.62 -9.60
CA ARG A 128 -36.40 -12.01 -10.08
C ARG A 128 -36.29 -13.05 -8.96
N GLY A 129 -35.86 -12.67 -7.76
CA GLY A 129 -35.69 -13.57 -6.61
C GLY A 129 -34.47 -14.50 -6.72
N GLY A 130 -33.50 -14.20 -7.60
CA GLY A 130 -32.29 -15.00 -7.78
C GLY A 130 -31.24 -14.72 -6.70
N THR A 131 -31.38 -15.32 -5.51
CA THR A 131 -30.53 -15.01 -4.34
C THR A 131 -29.05 -15.35 -4.53
N ASP A 132 -28.71 -16.45 -5.19
CA ASP A 132 -27.31 -16.89 -5.31
C ASP A 132 -26.48 -15.95 -6.20
N ALA A 133 -26.95 -15.70 -7.42
CA ALA A 133 -26.31 -14.78 -8.37
C ALA A 133 -26.30 -13.32 -7.89
N LEU A 134 -27.34 -12.91 -7.15
CA LEU A 134 -27.40 -11.59 -6.53
C LEU A 134 -26.21 -11.37 -5.59
N ALA A 135 -25.91 -12.33 -4.72
CA ALA A 135 -24.79 -12.19 -3.80
C ALA A 135 -23.43 -12.15 -4.50
N ASP A 136 -23.28 -12.88 -5.61
CA ASP A 136 -22.05 -12.84 -6.40
C ASP A 136 -21.84 -11.47 -7.08
N LEU A 137 -22.92 -10.87 -7.59
CA LEU A 137 -22.89 -9.50 -8.13
C LEU A 137 -22.60 -8.47 -7.03
N GLN A 138 -23.19 -8.62 -5.84
CA GLN A 138 -22.93 -7.76 -4.69
C GLN A 138 -21.46 -7.86 -4.23
N ASN A 139 -20.89 -9.07 -4.14
CA ASN A 139 -19.47 -9.26 -3.80
C ASN A 139 -18.55 -8.62 -4.85
N ARG A 140 -18.88 -8.73 -6.14
CA ARG A 140 -18.13 -8.07 -7.21
C ARG A 140 -18.18 -6.55 -7.12
N LEU A 141 -19.38 -5.99 -6.94
CA LEU A 141 -19.55 -4.56 -6.79
C LEU A 141 -18.78 -4.01 -5.58
N ALA A 142 -18.78 -4.76 -4.46
CA ALA A 142 -17.96 -4.43 -3.32
C ALA A 142 -16.46 -4.39 -3.65
N MET A 143 -15.93 -5.37 -4.39
CA MET A 143 -14.54 -5.37 -4.86
C MET A 143 -14.22 -4.17 -5.75
N GLU A 144 -15.14 -3.75 -6.63
CA GLU A 144 -14.98 -2.53 -7.43
C GLU A 144 -14.90 -1.27 -6.55
N TYR A 145 -15.74 -1.19 -5.50
CA TYR A 145 -15.66 -0.11 -4.54
C TYR A 145 -14.33 -0.09 -3.77
N VAL A 146 -13.76 -1.26 -3.45
CA VAL A 146 -12.39 -1.32 -2.91
C VAL A 146 -11.39 -0.78 -3.92
N ALA A 147 -11.51 -1.11 -5.21
CA ALA A 147 -10.57 -0.66 -6.23
C ALA A 147 -10.49 0.87 -6.34
N VAL A 148 -11.62 1.56 -6.16
CA VAL A 148 -11.72 3.03 -6.21
C VAL A 148 -11.57 3.73 -4.84
N GLY A 149 -11.37 2.98 -3.75
CA GLY A 149 -11.18 3.54 -2.40
C GLY A 149 -12.47 3.82 -1.63
N ALA A 150 -13.63 3.48 -2.17
CA ALA A 150 -14.96 3.67 -1.58
C ALA A 150 -15.27 2.59 -0.53
N CYS A 151 -14.50 2.56 0.56
CA CYS A 151 -14.52 1.46 1.54
C CYS A 151 -15.87 1.28 2.25
N ASP A 152 -16.60 2.36 2.53
CA ASP A 152 -17.92 2.28 3.17
C ASP A 152 -18.93 1.52 2.30
N PHE A 153 -18.97 1.83 1.00
CA PHE A 153 -19.80 1.11 0.03
C PHE A 153 -19.33 -0.33 -0.15
N ALA A 154 -18.01 -0.58 -0.18
CA ALA A 154 -17.49 -1.94 -0.23
C ALA A 154 -17.97 -2.78 0.96
N MET A 155 -17.87 -2.26 2.18
CA MET A 155 -18.35 -2.93 3.39
C MET A 155 -19.86 -3.16 3.36
N GLU A 156 -20.65 -2.19 2.90
CA GLU A 156 -22.10 -2.34 2.75
C GLU A 156 -22.44 -3.51 1.82
N PHE A 157 -21.84 -3.55 0.63
CA PHE A 157 -22.12 -4.58 -0.36
C PHE A 157 -21.57 -5.96 0.01
N PHE A 158 -20.41 -6.04 0.68
CA PHE A 158 -19.97 -7.33 1.24
C PHE A 158 -20.92 -7.85 2.32
N ASN A 159 -21.45 -6.99 3.19
CA ASN A 159 -22.44 -7.41 4.20
C ASN A 159 -23.76 -7.84 3.56
N LYS A 160 -24.22 -7.15 2.51
CA LYS A 160 -25.39 -7.57 1.70
C LYS A 160 -25.15 -8.96 1.08
N ALA A 161 -23.99 -9.17 0.45
CA ALA A 161 -23.62 -10.45 -0.14
C ALA A 161 -23.59 -11.58 0.91
N MET A 162 -23.02 -11.31 2.10
CA MET A 162 -22.98 -12.25 3.23
C MET A 162 -24.39 -12.64 3.68
N ALA A 163 -25.28 -11.66 3.87
CA ALA A 163 -26.66 -11.88 4.29
C ALA A 163 -27.45 -12.71 3.27
N THR A 164 -27.26 -12.45 1.98
CA THR A 164 -27.92 -13.21 0.91
C THR A 164 -27.39 -14.65 0.83
N LYS A 165 -26.07 -14.89 0.87
CA LYS A 165 -25.51 -16.27 0.90
C LYS A 165 -25.86 -17.01 2.20
N ALA A 166 -26.19 -16.31 3.30
CA ALA A 166 -26.72 -16.90 4.53
C ALA A 166 -27.99 -17.73 4.31
N GLN A 167 -28.74 -17.43 3.24
CA GLN A 167 -30.00 -18.10 2.91
C GLN A 167 -29.81 -19.34 2.00
N VAL A 168 -28.68 -19.45 1.29
CA VAL A 168 -28.48 -20.44 0.19
C VAL A 168 -27.54 -21.61 0.58
N ASN A 169 -27.08 -21.69 1.83
CA ASN A 169 -26.19 -22.74 2.38
C ASN A 169 -24.88 -23.04 1.60
N ARG A 170 -24.35 -22.08 0.84
CA ARG A 170 -23.04 -22.18 0.15
C ARG A 170 -21.90 -21.76 1.08
N VAL A 171 -21.34 -22.71 1.83
CA VAL A 171 -20.31 -22.43 2.85
C VAL A 171 -19.05 -21.78 2.25
N ALA A 172 -18.58 -22.25 1.10
CA ALA A 172 -17.36 -21.74 0.46
C ALA A 172 -17.47 -20.26 0.05
N ASP A 173 -18.61 -19.83 -0.50
CA ASP A 173 -18.84 -18.44 -0.88
C ASP A 173 -18.92 -17.53 0.35
N ARG A 174 -19.52 -18.01 1.46
CA ARG A 174 -19.54 -17.27 2.72
C ARG A 174 -18.14 -17.08 3.28
N ASP A 175 -17.29 -18.10 3.21
CA ASP A 175 -15.90 -18.01 3.67
C ASP A 175 -15.09 -17.03 2.80
N ALA A 176 -15.38 -16.95 1.50
CA ALA A 176 -14.78 -15.95 0.60
C ALA A 176 -15.25 -14.52 0.93
N ILE A 177 -16.54 -14.30 1.20
CA ILE A 177 -17.04 -12.97 1.60
C ILE A 177 -16.52 -12.58 2.99
N ALA A 178 -16.46 -13.52 3.94
CA ALA A 178 -15.89 -13.29 5.27
C ALA A 178 -14.41 -12.90 5.17
N HIS A 179 -13.67 -13.57 4.28
CA HIS A 179 -12.30 -13.23 3.96
C HIS A 179 -12.20 -11.78 3.45
N ASN A 180 -13.05 -11.39 2.49
CA ASN A 180 -13.05 -10.04 1.93
C ASN A 180 -13.36 -8.97 2.98
N LEU A 181 -14.37 -9.19 3.82
CA LEU A 181 -14.67 -8.28 4.94
C LEU A 181 -13.50 -8.15 5.90
N ALA A 182 -12.83 -9.25 6.24
CA ALA A 182 -11.66 -9.22 7.10
C ALA A 182 -10.50 -8.43 6.46
N VAL A 183 -10.25 -8.62 5.16
CA VAL A 183 -9.24 -7.86 4.40
C VAL A 183 -9.52 -6.36 4.44
N ILE A 184 -10.79 -5.93 4.30
CA ILE A 184 -11.14 -4.51 4.36
C ILE A 184 -11.06 -3.95 5.78
N TYR A 185 -11.47 -4.70 6.80
CA TYR A 185 -11.25 -4.26 8.19
C TYR A 185 -9.77 -4.17 8.55
N GLU A 186 -8.91 -5.00 7.96
CA GLU A 186 -7.46 -4.82 8.10
C GLU A 186 -6.98 -3.53 7.43
N TYR A 187 -7.50 -3.20 6.24
CA TYR A 187 -7.16 -1.97 5.51
C TYR A 187 -7.60 -0.71 6.24
N THR A 188 -8.83 -0.68 6.77
CA THR A 188 -9.39 0.47 7.49
C THR A 188 -8.90 0.58 8.94
N GLY A 189 -8.06 -0.36 9.40
CA GLY A 189 -7.52 -0.37 10.77
C GLY A 189 -8.49 -0.89 11.83
N GLU A 190 -9.64 -1.43 11.46
CA GLU A 190 -10.63 -2.05 12.34
C GLU A 190 -10.20 -3.48 12.75
N LEU A 191 -8.98 -3.61 13.29
CA LEU A 191 -8.30 -4.89 13.51
C LEU A 191 -9.08 -5.84 14.43
N ALA A 192 -9.84 -5.32 15.40
CA ALA A 192 -10.70 -6.13 16.26
C ALA A 192 -11.82 -6.85 15.47
N LYS A 193 -12.44 -6.18 14.50
CA LYS A 193 -13.46 -6.78 13.63
C LYS A 193 -12.83 -7.81 12.69
N ALA A 194 -11.66 -7.47 12.11
CA ALA A 194 -10.89 -8.41 11.29
C ALA A 194 -10.54 -9.68 12.09
N ARG A 195 -10.03 -9.53 13.31
CA ARG A 195 -9.67 -10.65 14.19
C ARG A 195 -10.85 -11.56 14.47
N ASN A 196 -12.01 -11.00 14.78
CA ASN A 196 -13.22 -11.80 15.03
C ASN A 196 -13.61 -12.66 13.82
N LEU A 197 -13.64 -12.07 12.61
CA LEU A 197 -13.90 -12.82 11.38
C LEU A 197 -12.84 -13.90 11.12
N ARG A 198 -11.56 -13.58 11.27
CA ARG A 198 -10.47 -14.56 11.10
C ARG A 198 -10.55 -15.69 12.12
N GLN A 199 -10.96 -15.40 13.36
CA GLN A 199 -11.15 -16.40 14.41
C GLN A 199 -12.29 -17.35 14.07
N GLU A 200 -13.45 -16.83 13.61
CA GLU A 200 -14.57 -17.68 13.17
C GLU A 200 -14.17 -18.58 11.98
N MET A 201 -13.41 -18.04 11.02
CA MET A 201 -12.88 -18.83 9.90
C MET A 201 -11.91 -19.91 10.38
N TYR A 202 -11.04 -19.60 11.34
CA TYR A 202 -10.12 -20.57 11.94
C TYR A 202 -10.86 -21.68 12.68
N ASP A 203 -11.84 -21.33 13.51
CA ASP A 203 -12.64 -22.31 14.26
C ASP A 203 -13.41 -23.26 13.32
N ARG A 204 -13.87 -22.75 12.17
CA ARG A 204 -14.49 -23.56 11.12
C ARG A 204 -13.48 -24.49 10.43
N ALA A 205 -12.30 -23.96 10.07
CA ALA A 205 -11.24 -24.74 9.45
C ALA A 205 -10.74 -25.87 10.37
N MET A 206 -10.70 -25.64 11.69
CA MET A 206 -10.37 -26.67 12.66
C MET A 206 -11.35 -27.85 12.66
N ARG A 207 -12.62 -27.61 12.28
CA ARG A 207 -13.64 -28.67 12.16
C ARG A 207 -13.60 -29.40 10.83
N SER A 208 -12.96 -28.84 9.79
CA SER A 208 -12.95 -29.46 8.45
C SER A 208 -11.94 -30.60 8.31
N GLY A 209 -10.97 -30.72 9.23
CA GLY A 209 -9.87 -31.69 9.16
C GLY A 209 -8.87 -31.45 8.01
N ASN A 210 -9.05 -30.38 7.22
CA ASN A 210 -8.17 -30.06 6.09
C ASN A 210 -6.98 -29.21 6.57
N ASN A 211 -5.79 -29.81 6.55
CA ASN A 211 -4.55 -29.16 6.98
C ASN A 211 -4.25 -27.84 6.25
N ALA A 212 -4.50 -27.76 4.94
CA ALA A 212 -4.24 -26.54 4.16
C ALA A 212 -5.20 -25.41 4.59
N GLN A 213 -6.49 -25.72 4.73
CA GLN A 213 -7.48 -24.72 5.21
C GLN A 213 -7.14 -24.23 6.61
N GLN A 214 -6.75 -25.12 7.52
CA GLN A 214 -6.30 -24.76 8.87
C GLN A 214 -5.06 -23.85 8.83
N ALA A 215 -4.09 -24.16 7.96
CA ALA A 215 -2.88 -23.36 7.79
C ALA A 215 -3.21 -21.95 7.30
N TYR A 216 -4.01 -21.82 6.23
CA TYR A 216 -4.42 -20.52 5.69
C TYR A 216 -5.17 -19.69 6.73
N ALA A 217 -6.15 -20.28 7.43
CA ALA A 217 -6.92 -19.53 8.42
C ALA A 217 -6.06 -19.06 9.61
N LEU A 218 -5.16 -19.92 10.10
CA LEU A 218 -4.25 -19.56 11.19
C LEU A 218 -3.21 -18.51 10.77
N MET A 219 -2.70 -18.58 9.54
CA MET A 219 -1.75 -17.61 8.98
C MET A 219 -2.36 -16.21 8.92
N GLU A 220 -3.58 -16.09 8.43
CA GLU A 220 -4.30 -14.81 8.35
C GLU A 220 -4.62 -14.25 9.73
N LEU A 221 -5.01 -15.11 10.68
CA LEU A 221 -5.19 -14.71 12.08
C LEU A 221 -3.87 -14.22 12.70
N ALA A 222 -2.75 -14.88 12.42
CA ALA A 222 -1.43 -14.47 12.88
C ALA A 222 -1.03 -13.10 12.30
N LEU A 223 -1.32 -12.84 11.01
CA LEU A 223 -1.05 -11.54 10.40
C LEU A 223 -1.83 -10.41 11.10
N VAL A 224 -3.13 -10.62 11.40
CA VAL A 224 -3.92 -9.64 12.16
C VAL A 224 -3.32 -9.40 13.55
N LYS A 225 -2.97 -10.48 14.27
CA LYS A 225 -2.31 -10.37 15.59
C LYS A 225 -1.01 -9.55 15.53
N ALA A 226 -0.20 -9.74 14.48
CA ALA A 226 1.03 -8.98 14.31
C ALA A 226 0.76 -7.48 14.12
N LYS A 227 -0.25 -7.12 13.31
CA LYS A 227 -0.68 -5.72 13.11
C LYS A 227 -1.20 -5.08 14.40
N GLU A 228 -1.72 -5.87 15.32
CA GLU A 228 -2.19 -5.42 16.64
C GLU A 228 -1.07 -5.31 17.69
N GLY A 229 0.18 -5.58 17.31
CA GLY A 229 1.35 -5.48 18.17
C GLY A 229 1.87 -6.80 18.75
N PHE A 230 1.21 -7.93 18.47
CA PHE A 230 1.60 -9.25 18.97
C PHE A 230 2.49 -10.01 17.96
N SER A 231 3.49 -9.33 17.41
CA SER A 231 4.33 -9.83 16.30
C SER A 231 5.14 -11.09 16.64
N LEU A 232 5.68 -11.20 17.86
CA LEU A 232 6.42 -12.39 18.33
C LEU A 232 5.53 -13.63 18.44
N GLU A 233 4.29 -13.46 18.90
CA GLU A 233 3.33 -14.56 19.00
C GLU A 233 2.87 -15.03 17.62
N ALA A 234 2.61 -14.08 16.72
CA ALA A 234 2.27 -14.34 15.33
C ALA A 234 3.39 -15.09 14.60
N GLU A 235 4.64 -14.63 14.73
CA GLU A 235 5.83 -15.32 14.20
C GLU A 235 5.89 -16.77 14.67
N ARG A 236 5.76 -17.00 15.98
CA ARG A 236 5.77 -18.33 16.58
C ARG A 236 4.63 -19.21 16.05
N ASP A 237 3.43 -18.66 15.92
CA ASP A 237 2.27 -19.37 15.38
C ASP A 237 2.54 -19.80 13.92
N ILE A 238 3.11 -18.94 13.08
CA ILE A 238 3.41 -19.31 11.70
C ILE A 238 4.50 -20.40 11.63
N ILE A 239 5.62 -20.21 12.31
CA ILE A 239 6.76 -21.14 12.26
C ILE A 239 6.39 -22.51 12.83
N ARG A 240 5.71 -22.56 13.97
CA ARG A 240 5.46 -23.81 14.70
C ARG A 240 4.18 -24.52 14.31
N LYS A 241 3.20 -23.83 13.72
CA LYS A 241 1.89 -24.41 13.40
C LYS A 241 1.58 -24.33 11.90
N VAL A 242 1.62 -23.15 11.31
CA VAL A 242 1.22 -22.95 9.89
C VAL A 242 2.14 -23.69 8.93
N VAL A 243 3.46 -23.47 9.01
CA VAL A 243 4.42 -24.10 8.09
C VAL A 243 4.36 -25.64 8.16
N PRO A 244 4.31 -26.28 9.34
CA PRO A 244 4.08 -27.73 9.44
C PRO A 244 2.77 -28.21 8.85
N LEU A 245 1.68 -27.45 8.97
CA LEU A 245 0.38 -27.80 8.37
C LEU A 245 0.45 -27.79 6.85
N PHE A 246 1.03 -26.75 6.23
CA PHE A 246 1.26 -26.73 4.78
C PHE A 246 2.14 -27.89 4.31
N ARG A 247 3.20 -28.22 5.05
CA ARG A 247 4.02 -29.41 4.77
C ARG A 247 3.22 -30.72 4.81
N ARG A 248 2.35 -30.91 5.80
CA ARG A 248 1.47 -32.08 5.89
C ARG A 248 0.46 -32.14 4.76
N ALA A 249 -0.02 -30.98 4.31
CA ALA A 249 -0.90 -30.86 3.16
C ALA A 249 -0.19 -31.03 1.81
N ARG A 250 1.15 -31.02 1.78
CA ARG A 250 1.98 -30.91 0.56
C ARG A 250 1.62 -29.70 -0.30
N ASP A 251 1.28 -28.60 0.37
CA ASP A 251 0.91 -27.35 -0.25
C ASP A 251 2.11 -26.40 -0.25
N GLU A 252 2.88 -26.48 -1.33
CA GLU A 252 4.11 -25.68 -1.52
C GLU A 252 3.78 -24.20 -1.72
N VAL A 253 2.71 -23.88 -2.45
CA VAL A 253 2.23 -22.52 -2.69
C VAL A 253 1.79 -21.86 -1.39
N GLY A 254 1.03 -22.59 -0.55
CA GLY A 254 0.69 -22.17 0.80
C GLY A 254 1.92 -21.94 1.67
N ARG A 255 2.96 -22.78 1.56
CA ARG A 255 4.21 -22.57 2.29
C ARG A 255 4.97 -21.31 1.82
N ALA A 256 5.01 -21.05 0.52
CA ALA A 256 5.58 -19.80 -0.01
C ALA A 256 4.82 -18.58 0.53
N THR A 257 3.49 -18.66 0.58
CA THR A 257 2.64 -17.62 1.17
C THR A 257 2.95 -17.40 2.65
N ALA A 258 3.12 -18.47 3.43
CA ALA A 258 3.50 -18.39 4.84
C ALA A 258 4.86 -17.71 5.05
N TYR A 259 5.84 -17.96 4.18
CA TYR A 259 7.13 -17.30 4.23
C TYR A 259 7.03 -15.81 3.88
N ARG A 260 6.20 -15.44 2.90
CA ARG A 260 5.92 -14.02 2.63
C ARG A 260 5.27 -13.33 3.83
N THR A 261 4.26 -13.95 4.45
CA THR A 261 3.63 -13.40 5.67
C THR A 261 4.62 -13.28 6.83
N LEU A 262 5.54 -14.23 7.00
CA LEU A 262 6.62 -14.09 7.98
C LEU A 262 7.51 -12.91 7.66
N ALA A 263 7.87 -12.70 6.39
CA ALA A 263 8.67 -11.55 6.00
C ALA A 263 7.97 -10.22 6.28
N ASP A 264 6.65 -10.14 6.07
CA ASP A 264 5.85 -8.96 6.44
C ASP A 264 5.92 -8.73 7.95
N ILE A 265 5.77 -9.79 8.76
CA ILE A 265 5.86 -9.72 10.22
C ILE A 265 7.26 -9.29 10.70
N TYR A 266 8.33 -9.81 10.10
CA TYR A 266 9.70 -9.37 10.42
C TYR A 266 9.95 -7.92 9.98
N THR A 267 9.36 -7.50 8.86
CA THR A 267 9.43 -6.10 8.40
C THR A 267 8.75 -5.16 9.40
N LEU A 268 7.58 -5.54 9.94
CA LEU A 268 6.93 -4.80 11.03
C LEU A 268 7.81 -4.70 12.29
N GLN A 269 8.63 -5.72 12.55
CA GLN A 269 9.62 -5.73 13.63
C GLN A 269 10.93 -5.00 13.28
N ARG A 270 11.06 -4.44 12.06
CA ARG A 270 12.31 -3.89 11.50
C ARG A 270 13.49 -4.88 11.45
N ARG A 271 13.18 -6.18 11.37
CA ARG A 271 14.12 -7.30 11.28
C ARG A 271 14.31 -7.72 9.82
N TYR A 272 14.93 -6.83 9.05
CA TYR A 272 15.05 -6.97 7.61
C TYR A 272 15.88 -8.18 7.14
N PRO A 273 16.97 -8.60 7.81
CA PRO A 273 17.72 -9.80 7.40
C PRO A 273 16.86 -11.07 7.44
N GLU A 274 16.05 -11.23 8.48
CA GLU A 274 15.10 -12.34 8.59
C GLU A 274 14.02 -12.25 7.52
N ALA A 275 13.46 -11.06 7.29
CA ALA A 275 12.49 -10.85 6.21
C ALA A 275 13.06 -11.27 4.84
N GLN A 276 14.29 -10.85 4.52
CA GLN A 276 14.98 -11.24 3.29
C GLN A 276 15.18 -12.76 3.21
N TRP A 277 15.58 -13.41 4.30
CA TRP A 277 15.76 -14.85 4.33
C TRP A 277 14.49 -15.58 3.92
N PHE A 278 13.34 -15.22 4.51
CA PHE A 278 12.05 -15.84 4.20
C PHE A 278 11.56 -15.50 2.79
N LEU A 279 11.77 -14.27 2.29
CA LEU A 279 11.42 -13.92 0.92
C LEU A 279 12.24 -14.70 -0.11
N VAL A 280 13.52 -14.96 0.14
CA VAL A 280 14.34 -15.83 -0.72
C VAL A 280 13.80 -17.26 -0.73
N GLN A 281 13.34 -17.78 0.42
CA GLN A 281 12.69 -19.09 0.46
C GLN A 281 11.36 -19.11 -0.33
N ALA A 282 10.54 -18.07 -0.19
CA ALA A 282 9.29 -17.92 -0.93
C ALA A 282 9.55 -17.88 -2.44
N LYS A 283 10.51 -17.04 -2.87
CA LYS A 283 10.96 -16.95 -4.26
C LYS A 283 11.41 -18.31 -4.80
N SER A 284 12.24 -19.04 -4.04
CA SER A 284 12.72 -20.35 -4.48
C SER A 284 11.59 -21.37 -4.66
N ILE A 285 10.53 -21.31 -3.87
CA ILE A 285 9.38 -22.21 -4.04
C ILE A 285 8.61 -21.79 -5.30
N VAL A 286 8.26 -20.51 -5.42
CA VAL A 286 7.51 -19.97 -6.55
C VAL A 286 8.23 -20.22 -7.89
N ASP A 287 9.56 -20.04 -7.94
CA ASP A 287 10.38 -20.37 -9.11
C ASP A 287 10.29 -21.86 -9.49
N LYS A 288 10.31 -22.77 -8.50
CA LYS A 288 10.22 -24.23 -8.72
C LYS A 288 8.84 -24.67 -9.19
N GLU A 289 7.79 -24.05 -8.65
CA GLU A 289 6.40 -24.32 -9.02
C GLU A 289 5.99 -23.64 -10.34
N GLY A 290 6.84 -22.77 -10.90
CA GLY A 290 6.58 -22.08 -12.17
C GLY A 290 5.52 -20.98 -12.09
N LEU A 291 5.31 -20.41 -10.90
CA LEU A 291 4.28 -19.40 -10.62
C LEU A 291 4.82 -17.98 -10.85
N SER A 292 5.15 -17.67 -12.11
CA SER A 292 5.83 -16.41 -12.47
C SER A 292 5.06 -15.16 -12.05
N GLU A 293 3.73 -15.23 -11.96
CA GLU A 293 2.85 -14.13 -11.58
C GLU A 293 3.03 -13.65 -10.13
N LEU A 294 3.61 -14.47 -9.25
CA LEU A 294 3.87 -14.12 -7.85
C LEU A 294 5.26 -13.51 -7.65
N LEU A 295 6.15 -13.63 -8.63
CA LEU A 295 7.54 -13.16 -8.52
C LEU A 295 7.68 -11.63 -8.40
N PRO A 296 6.92 -10.79 -9.13
CA PRO A 296 7.06 -9.34 -9.03
C PRO A 296 6.91 -8.83 -7.60
N GLU A 297 5.88 -9.29 -6.87
CA GLU A 297 5.61 -8.88 -5.49
C GLU A 297 6.72 -9.34 -4.54
N ILE A 298 7.18 -10.60 -4.66
CA ILE A 298 8.23 -11.14 -3.79
C ILE A 298 9.55 -10.38 -3.99
N ILE A 299 9.91 -10.08 -5.24
CA ILE A 299 11.15 -9.37 -5.58
C ILE A 299 11.07 -7.90 -5.16
N PHE A 300 9.92 -7.26 -5.31
CA PHE A 300 9.70 -5.92 -4.78
C PHE A 300 9.84 -5.86 -3.26
N ASN A 301 9.27 -6.82 -2.52
CA ASN A 301 9.44 -6.87 -1.06
C ASN A 301 10.90 -7.14 -0.67
N LEU A 302 11.66 -7.90 -1.48
CA LEU A 302 13.11 -8.05 -1.31
C LEU A 302 13.85 -6.73 -1.52
N ALA A 303 13.46 -5.96 -2.54
CA ALA A 303 14.04 -4.65 -2.81
C ALA A 303 13.74 -3.66 -1.66
N GLU A 304 12.50 -3.61 -1.17
CA GLU A 304 12.09 -2.79 -0.01
C GLU A 304 12.89 -3.14 1.25
N THR A 305 13.01 -4.42 1.57
CA THR A 305 13.79 -4.85 2.75
C THR A 305 15.28 -4.55 2.62
N LYS A 306 15.86 -4.64 1.41
CA LYS A 306 17.26 -4.25 1.14
C LYS A 306 17.48 -2.75 1.21
N LYS A 307 16.52 -1.96 0.70
CA LYS A 307 16.48 -0.49 0.83
C LYS A 307 16.54 -0.10 2.30
N HIS A 308 15.66 -0.66 3.13
CA HIS A 308 15.62 -0.37 4.56
C HIS A 308 16.83 -0.91 5.35
N SER A 309 17.54 -1.91 4.83
CA SER A 309 18.79 -2.43 5.41
C SER A 309 20.02 -1.58 5.06
N GLY A 310 19.85 -0.45 4.35
CA GLY A 310 20.96 0.41 3.94
C GLY A 310 21.72 -0.09 2.71
N ASN A 311 21.10 -0.93 1.87
CA ASN A 311 21.69 -1.44 0.63
C ASN A 311 20.93 -0.93 -0.62
N PRO A 312 20.85 0.40 -0.86
CA PRO A 312 20.02 0.98 -1.92
C PRO A 312 20.46 0.55 -3.32
N ARG A 313 21.77 0.37 -3.55
CA ARG A 313 22.29 -0.10 -4.85
C ARG A 313 21.78 -1.49 -5.23
N VAL A 314 21.72 -2.41 -4.27
CA VAL A 314 21.19 -3.76 -4.52
C VAL A 314 19.67 -3.71 -4.65
N ALA A 315 18.99 -2.84 -3.89
CA ALA A 315 17.56 -2.64 -4.01
C ALA A 315 17.18 -2.17 -5.43
N ILE A 316 17.92 -1.22 -6.01
CA ILE A 316 17.71 -0.73 -7.39
C ILE A 316 17.72 -1.88 -8.40
N GLU A 317 18.69 -2.80 -8.31
CA GLU A 317 18.76 -3.94 -9.24
C GLU A 317 17.58 -4.90 -9.07
N GLU A 318 17.14 -5.16 -7.84
CA GLU A 318 15.95 -5.99 -7.58
C GLU A 318 14.66 -5.31 -8.07
N TYR A 319 14.52 -3.99 -7.87
CA TYR A 319 13.39 -3.23 -8.43
C TYR A 319 13.35 -3.31 -9.96
N LYS A 320 14.48 -3.22 -10.65
CA LYS A 320 14.53 -3.37 -12.12
C LYS A 320 14.01 -4.73 -12.56
N VAL A 321 14.43 -5.80 -11.87
CA VAL A 321 13.95 -7.17 -12.14
C VAL A 321 12.44 -7.27 -11.89
N ALA A 322 11.95 -6.71 -10.77
CA ALA A 322 10.51 -6.67 -10.49
C ALA A 322 9.73 -5.88 -11.54
N ASP A 323 10.28 -4.75 -12.03
CA ASP A 323 9.66 -3.89 -13.05
C ASP A 323 9.54 -4.60 -14.39
N ASP A 324 10.57 -5.33 -14.82
CA ASP A 324 10.54 -6.11 -16.06
C ASP A 324 9.45 -7.20 -16.02
N LEU A 325 9.33 -7.91 -14.90
CA LEU A 325 8.29 -8.92 -14.71
C LEU A 325 6.89 -8.28 -14.63
N ALA A 326 6.74 -7.20 -13.86
CA ALA A 326 5.49 -6.46 -13.76
C ALA A 326 5.04 -5.85 -15.10
N ARG A 327 5.99 -5.46 -15.96
CA ARG A 327 5.71 -5.01 -17.34
C ARG A 327 5.20 -6.14 -18.21
N LYS A 328 5.84 -7.31 -18.15
CA LYS A 328 5.43 -8.50 -18.91
C LYS A 328 3.99 -8.91 -18.59
N ASP A 329 3.61 -8.80 -17.32
CA ASP A 329 2.29 -9.21 -16.84
C ASP A 329 1.27 -8.06 -16.75
N ASN A 330 1.62 -6.86 -17.26
CA ASN A 330 0.77 -5.65 -17.26
C ASN A 330 0.26 -5.23 -15.87
N MET A 331 1.06 -5.41 -14.83
CA MET A 331 0.74 -5.02 -13.45
C MET A 331 0.99 -3.52 -13.23
N ILE A 332 0.14 -2.66 -13.79
CA ILE A 332 0.34 -1.19 -13.83
C ILE A 332 0.54 -0.59 -12.42
N GLY A 333 -0.26 -1.02 -11.44
CA GLY A 333 -0.12 -0.54 -10.05
C GLY A 333 1.21 -0.92 -9.41
N MET A 334 1.72 -2.12 -9.73
CA MET A 334 3.03 -2.57 -9.29
C MET A 334 4.16 -1.75 -9.94
N GLN A 335 4.05 -1.51 -11.25
CA GLN A 335 4.99 -0.65 -11.97
C GLN A 335 5.01 0.75 -11.36
N LEU A 336 3.85 1.33 -11.01
CA LEU A 336 3.79 2.66 -10.39
C LEU A 336 4.56 2.70 -9.06
N ALA A 337 4.34 1.72 -8.19
CA ALA A 337 5.05 1.60 -6.91
C ALA A 337 6.57 1.42 -7.11
N ILE A 338 6.98 0.62 -8.10
CA ILE A 338 8.39 0.39 -8.41
C ILE A 338 9.05 1.65 -8.96
N GLN A 339 8.41 2.37 -9.88
CA GLN A 339 8.95 3.60 -10.46
C GLN A 339 9.02 4.73 -9.41
N ASP A 340 8.08 4.77 -8.48
CA ASP A 340 8.14 5.66 -7.33
C ASP A 340 9.39 5.39 -6.47
N ALA A 341 9.59 4.13 -6.05
CA ALA A 341 10.73 3.72 -5.24
C ALA A 341 12.08 3.92 -5.95
N LEU A 342 12.18 3.52 -7.22
CA LEU A 342 13.37 3.73 -8.05
C LEU A 342 13.69 5.20 -8.21
N GLY A 343 12.68 6.01 -8.53
CA GLY A 343 12.85 7.45 -8.73
C GLY A 343 13.40 8.13 -7.49
N ASN A 344 12.88 7.81 -6.30
CA ASN A 344 13.36 8.38 -5.04
C ASN A 344 14.79 7.92 -4.73
N LEU A 345 15.14 6.66 -5.04
CA LEU A 345 16.49 6.14 -4.83
C LEU A 345 17.53 6.75 -5.77
N TYR A 346 17.20 6.93 -7.06
CA TYR A 346 18.10 7.59 -8.01
C TYR A 346 18.30 9.06 -7.63
N HIS A 347 17.23 9.75 -7.25
CA HIS A 347 17.28 11.14 -6.81
C HIS A 347 18.20 11.31 -5.59
N GLN A 348 18.04 10.46 -4.56
CA GLN A 348 18.91 10.44 -3.38
C GLN A 348 20.37 10.08 -3.70
N ALA A 349 20.61 9.29 -4.74
CA ALA A 349 21.95 8.90 -5.17
C ALA A 349 22.64 9.95 -6.06
N GLY A 350 21.95 11.02 -6.45
CA GLY A 350 22.44 12.01 -7.42
C GLY A 350 22.46 11.50 -8.87
N ASP A 351 21.79 10.38 -9.16
CA ASP A 351 21.60 9.88 -10.53
C ASP A 351 20.40 10.58 -11.17
N TYR A 352 20.63 11.83 -11.60
CA TYR A 352 19.57 12.68 -12.16
C TYR A 352 18.98 12.13 -13.46
N GLU A 353 19.75 11.40 -14.27
CA GLU A 353 19.25 10.75 -15.49
C GLU A 353 18.27 9.61 -15.15
N GLY A 354 18.68 8.71 -14.25
CA GLY A 354 17.82 7.63 -13.76
C GLY A 354 16.57 8.15 -13.06
N ALA A 355 16.71 9.21 -12.27
CA ALA A 355 15.61 9.89 -11.59
C ALA A 355 14.61 10.48 -12.58
N ALA A 356 15.08 11.21 -13.60
CA ALA A 356 14.21 11.78 -14.64
C ALA A 356 13.42 10.69 -15.38
N LEU A 357 14.07 9.58 -15.75
CA LEU A 357 13.42 8.46 -16.45
C LEU A 357 12.35 7.80 -15.58
N ALA A 358 12.66 7.52 -14.32
CA ALA A 358 11.73 6.92 -13.37
C ALA A 358 10.53 7.84 -13.10
N LEU A 359 10.77 9.15 -12.92
CA LEU A 359 9.72 10.14 -12.71
C LEU A 359 8.79 10.28 -13.92
N ASN A 360 9.33 10.31 -15.14
CA ASN A 360 8.51 10.36 -16.35
C ASN A 360 7.63 9.10 -16.52
N ARG A 361 8.16 7.92 -16.17
CA ARG A 361 7.39 6.68 -16.14
C ARG A 361 6.31 6.71 -15.06
N TYR A 362 6.65 7.17 -13.86
CA TYR A 362 5.71 7.38 -12.76
C TYR A 362 4.56 8.28 -13.19
N ASP A 363 4.83 9.44 -13.79
CA ASP A 363 3.81 10.38 -14.26
C ASP A 363 2.91 9.74 -15.32
N THR A 364 3.49 8.96 -16.23
CA THR A 364 2.74 8.23 -17.26
C THR A 364 1.80 7.19 -16.65
N LEU A 365 2.30 6.38 -15.71
CA LEU A 365 1.54 5.33 -15.03
C LEU A 365 0.46 5.91 -14.13
N LYS A 366 0.78 6.96 -13.36
CA LYS A 366 -0.17 7.74 -12.56
C LYS A 366 -1.28 8.27 -13.47
N ASN A 367 -0.93 8.92 -14.57
CA ASN A 367 -1.92 9.42 -15.51
C ASN A 367 -2.79 8.31 -16.08
N ILE A 368 -2.26 7.12 -16.42
CA ILE A 368 -3.06 5.98 -16.89
C ILE A 368 -4.06 5.52 -15.83
N LEU A 369 -3.62 5.37 -14.58
CA LEU A 369 -4.46 4.87 -13.48
C LEU A 369 -5.52 5.87 -13.04
N PHE A 370 -5.21 7.16 -13.08
CA PHE A 370 -6.05 8.22 -12.53
C PHE A 370 -6.65 9.14 -13.61
N ARG A 371 -6.73 8.72 -14.88
CA ARG A 371 -7.39 9.52 -15.94
C ARG A 371 -8.80 9.92 -15.50
N GLY A 372 -9.00 11.23 -15.29
CA GLY A 372 -10.28 11.82 -14.88
C GLY A 372 -10.33 12.41 -13.46
N THR A 373 -9.27 12.30 -12.64
CA THR A 373 -9.22 12.96 -11.30
C THR A 373 -8.54 14.33 -11.32
N GLY A 374 -7.92 14.71 -12.44
CA GLY A 374 -7.31 16.02 -12.63
C GLY A 374 -8.32 17.09 -13.04
N ALA A 375 -9.23 17.47 -12.14
CA ALA A 375 -9.98 18.73 -12.24
C ALA A 375 -10.77 19.04 -10.95
N VAL A 376 -10.11 19.33 -9.84
CA VAL A 376 -10.62 20.32 -8.87
C VAL A 376 -9.44 21.02 -8.18
N ALA A 377 -8.78 21.92 -8.90
CA ALA A 377 -8.15 23.08 -8.27
C ALA A 377 -9.01 24.27 -8.70
N ASN A 378 -9.89 24.71 -7.80
CA ASN A 378 -10.54 26.03 -7.88
C ASN A 378 -9.71 27.02 -7.07
#